data_AF-B1ARJ2-F1
#
_entry.id   AF-B1ARJ2-F1
#
_cell.length_a   1.000
_cell.length_b   1.000
_cell.length_c   1.000
_cell.angle_alpha   90.00
_cell.angle_beta   90.00
_cell.angle_gamma   90.00
#
_symmetry.space_group_name_H-M   'P 1'
#
loop_
_entity.id
_entity.type
_entity.pdbx_description
1 polymer ?
#
loop_
_entity_poly.entity_id
_entity_poly.type
_entity_poly.pdbx_seq_one_letter_code
_entity_poly.pdbx_strand_id
1 'polypeptide(L)'
;MSSFACWSLSLLILFYSPGLVISVLHCFMNACSRWQVCEPAAPFICKVLPQRMKGSGEKAFEVYIWSEKQIVEATESWKINCSTNCAAPDMGGLETPTNKIMLEEHPQGKWKQFLVSNVSKDTVFFCHFTCSGKQHSE
;
A
#
# COMPACT_ATOMS: atom_id res chain seq x y z
N MET A 1 -8.17 -23.34 -11.84
CA MET A 1 -8.52 -24.50 -11.01
C MET A 1 -7.24 -25.26 -10.72
N SER A 2 -6.80 -25.30 -9.48
CA SER A 2 -5.71 -26.18 -9.05
C SER A 2 -6.19 -26.90 -7.79
N SER A 3 -6.53 -28.18 -7.92
CA SER A 3 -6.86 -29.06 -6.79
C SER A 3 -5.55 -29.58 -6.21
N PHE A 4 -5.32 -29.39 -4.91
CA PHE A 4 -4.23 -30.05 -4.20
C PHE A 4 -4.81 -31.13 -3.29
N ALA A 5 -4.33 -32.35 -3.47
CA ALA A 5 -4.69 -33.51 -2.65
C ALA A 5 -4.08 -33.36 -1.23
N CYS A 6 -4.89 -33.61 -0.22
CA CYS A 6 -4.46 -33.67 1.18
C CYS A 6 -3.65 -34.95 1.39
N TRP A 7 -2.35 -34.83 1.70
CA TRP A 7 -1.56 -35.98 2.16
C TRP A 7 -1.93 -36.26 3.62
N SER A 8 -2.59 -37.39 3.87
CA SER A 8 -2.85 -37.90 5.22
C SER A 8 -2.25 -39.30 5.34
N LEU A 9 -1.27 -39.47 6.23
CA LEU A 9 -0.78 -40.78 6.65
C LEU A 9 -1.91 -41.46 7.44
N SER A 10 -2.63 -42.39 6.80
CA SER A 10 -3.68 -43.18 7.43
C SER A 10 -3.10 -44.48 8.00
N LEU A 11 -3.00 -44.60 9.33
CA LEU A 11 -2.78 -45.89 9.98
C LEU A 11 -4.14 -46.49 10.34
N LEU A 12 -4.60 -47.48 9.56
CA LEU A 12 -5.78 -48.29 9.89
C LEU A 12 -5.38 -49.39 10.89
N ILE A 13 -5.93 -49.39 12.09
CA ILE A 13 -5.94 -50.58 12.96
C ILE A 13 -7.38 -51.12 12.97
N LEU A 14 -7.58 -52.29 12.36
CA LEU A 14 -8.83 -53.03 12.39
C LEU A 14 -8.78 -54.07 13.50
N PHE A 15 -9.73 -54.04 14.42
CA PHE A 15 -10.01 -55.17 15.32
C PHE A 15 -11.37 -55.77 14.93
N TYR A 16 -11.36 -57.03 14.50
CA TYR A 16 -12.55 -57.80 14.16
C TYR A 16 -12.93 -58.70 15.34
N SER A 17 -14.07 -58.44 15.96
CA SER A 17 -14.68 -59.33 16.96
C SER A 17 -16.14 -59.58 16.58
N PRO A 18 -16.55 -60.81 16.25
CA PRO A 18 -17.95 -61.13 15.95
C PRO A 18 -18.73 -61.09 17.27
N GLY A 19 -19.48 -60.01 17.50
CA GLY A 19 -20.38 -59.86 18.65
C GLY A 19 -20.20 -58.59 19.49
N LEU A 20 -19.30 -57.67 19.12
CA LEU A 20 -19.10 -56.41 19.84
C LEU A 20 -19.21 -55.23 18.87
N VAL A 21 -19.97 -54.21 19.29
CA VAL A 21 -20.24 -52.97 18.54
C VAL A 21 -18.92 -52.36 18.05
N ILE A 22 -18.77 -52.19 16.73
CA ILE A 22 -17.65 -51.47 16.12
C ILE A 22 -17.85 -49.98 16.41
N SER A 23 -17.19 -49.48 17.45
CA SER A 23 -17.03 -48.05 17.69
C SER A 23 -15.55 -47.72 17.70
N VAL A 24 -14.97 -47.48 16.52
CA VAL A 24 -13.75 -46.67 16.42
C VAL A 24 -14.17 -45.30 15.88
N LEU A 25 -14.38 -44.42 16.84
CA LEU A 25 -14.68 -43.02 16.68
C LEU A 25 -13.40 -42.30 16.25
N HIS A 26 -13.29 -41.89 14.99
CA HIS A 26 -12.35 -40.84 14.59
C HIS A 26 -13.15 -39.65 14.07
N CYS A 27 -13.48 -38.77 15.03
CA CYS A 27 -13.98 -37.44 14.79
C CYS A 27 -12.77 -36.50 14.81
N PHE A 28 -12.30 -36.05 13.64
CA PHE A 28 -11.54 -34.80 13.55
C PHE A 28 -12.28 -33.88 12.58
N MET A 29 -13.30 -33.25 13.15
CA MET A 29 -13.93 -32.05 12.62
C MET A 29 -12.88 -30.94 12.47
N ASN A 30 -12.77 -30.44 11.24
CA ASN A 30 -12.45 -29.06 10.88
C ASN A 30 -11.13 -28.48 11.37
N ALA A 31 -10.11 -28.59 10.52
CA ALA A 31 -9.08 -27.56 10.43
C ALA A 31 -8.78 -27.28 8.95
N CYS A 32 -9.56 -26.38 8.32
CA CYS A 32 -9.01 -25.65 7.18
C CYS A 32 -7.92 -24.70 7.74
N SER A 33 -6.85 -24.47 6.97
CA SER A 33 -5.79 -23.53 7.36
C SER A 33 -6.35 -22.10 7.49
N ARG A 34 -5.59 -21.18 8.12
CA ARG A 34 -5.95 -19.79 8.53
C ARG A 34 -6.64 -18.88 7.46
N TRP A 35 -6.90 -19.35 6.25
CA TRP A 35 -7.44 -18.57 5.12
C TRP A 35 -8.52 -19.30 4.30
N GLN A 36 -9.17 -20.31 4.87
CA GLN A 36 -10.10 -21.19 4.16
C GLN A 36 -11.37 -21.47 4.97
N VAL A 37 -12.52 -21.58 4.29
CA VAL A 37 -13.82 -21.89 4.91
C VAL A 37 -14.44 -23.11 4.20
N CYS A 38 -15.03 -24.02 4.96
CA CYS A 38 -15.76 -25.17 4.42
C CYS A 38 -17.10 -24.72 3.82
N GLU A 39 -17.44 -25.22 2.64
CA GLU A 39 -18.72 -24.95 2.01
C GLU A 39 -19.85 -25.72 2.73
N PRO A 40 -20.96 -25.07 3.12
CA PRO A 40 -21.99 -25.72 3.93
C PRO A 40 -22.70 -26.89 3.22
N ALA A 41 -22.68 -26.92 1.88
CA ALA A 41 -23.25 -28.01 1.09
C ALA A 41 -22.25 -29.15 0.78
N ALA A 42 -20.95 -28.97 1.05
CA ALA A 42 -19.90 -29.94 0.74
C ALA A 42 -18.76 -29.84 1.77
N PRO A 43 -18.85 -30.56 2.91
CA PRO A 43 -17.93 -30.40 4.05
C PRO A 43 -16.48 -30.83 3.76
N PHE A 44 -16.21 -31.38 2.58
CA PHE A 44 -14.87 -31.81 2.14
C PHE A 44 -14.15 -30.78 1.24
N ILE A 45 -14.81 -29.66 0.89
CA ILE A 45 -14.24 -28.64 0.01
C ILE A 45 -13.92 -27.37 0.82
N CYS A 46 -12.64 -27.11 1.06
CA CYS A 46 -12.17 -25.82 1.57
C CYS A 46 -12.06 -24.83 0.39
N LYS A 47 -12.84 -23.75 0.41
CA LYS A 47 -12.65 -22.63 -0.54
C LYS A 47 -11.66 -21.63 0.04
N VAL A 48 -10.71 -21.20 -0.79
CA VAL A 48 -9.79 -20.09 -0.46
C VAL A 48 -10.61 -18.79 -0.51
N LEU A 49 -10.65 -18.06 0.61
CA LEU A 49 -11.23 -16.71 0.58
C LEU A 49 -10.36 -15.83 -0.30
N PRO A 50 -10.93 -14.91 -1.11
CA PRO A 50 -10.13 -13.94 -1.84
C PRO A 50 -9.29 -13.17 -0.81
N GLN A 51 -7.98 -13.40 -0.83
CA GLN A 51 -7.05 -12.63 -0.02
C GLN A 51 -7.11 -11.19 -0.52
N ARG A 52 -7.77 -10.32 0.24
CA ARG A 52 -7.46 -8.90 0.16
C ARG A 52 -6.01 -8.79 0.61
N MET A 53 -5.08 -8.65 -0.34
CA MET A 53 -3.70 -8.31 0.00
C MET A 53 -3.77 -6.98 0.75
N LYS A 54 -3.72 -7.04 2.08
CA LYS A 54 -3.30 -5.89 2.87
C LYS A 54 -1.84 -5.72 2.47
N GLY A 55 -1.59 -4.77 1.56
CA GLY A 55 -0.24 -4.28 1.32
C GLY A 55 0.43 -4.08 2.67
N SER A 56 1.69 -4.52 2.76
CA SER A 56 2.56 -4.21 3.90
C SER A 56 2.29 -2.76 4.31
N GLY A 57 1.97 -2.54 5.57
CA GLY A 57 1.57 -1.24 6.12
C GLY A 57 2.74 -0.26 6.18
N GLU A 58 3.43 -0.06 5.05
CA GLU A 58 4.22 1.13 4.79
C GLU A 58 3.25 2.30 4.95
N LYS A 59 3.50 3.15 5.95
CA LYS A 59 2.83 4.43 6.03
C LYS A 59 3.04 5.13 4.69
N ALA A 60 1.97 5.35 3.95
CA ALA A 60 2.02 6.22 2.78
C ALA A 60 2.59 7.57 3.24
N PHE A 61 3.57 8.08 2.50
CA PHE A 61 4.08 9.41 2.77
C PHE A 61 3.16 10.43 2.09
N GLU A 62 3.15 11.64 2.64
CA GLU A 62 2.34 12.74 2.15
C GLU A 62 3.23 13.83 1.57
N VAL A 63 2.68 14.58 0.64
CA VAL A 63 3.28 15.76 0.03
C VAL A 63 2.41 16.95 0.39
N TYR A 64 3.04 18.06 0.75
CA TYR A 64 2.35 19.29 1.12
C TYR A 64 2.86 20.44 0.27
N ILE A 65 1.92 21.26 -0.20
CA ILE A 65 2.21 22.51 -0.89
C ILE A 65 1.90 23.67 0.04
N TRP A 66 2.85 24.58 0.20
CA TRP A 66 2.60 25.89 0.76
C TRP A 66 2.96 26.97 -0.24
N SER A 67 2.07 27.93 -0.46
CA SER A 67 2.22 28.96 -1.48
C SER A 67 1.99 30.36 -0.92
N GLU A 68 2.90 31.28 -1.19
CA GLU A 68 2.81 32.68 -0.82
C GLU A 68 3.03 33.57 -2.04
N LYS A 69 2.06 34.47 -2.31
CA LYS A 69 2.16 35.45 -3.38
C LYS A 69 3.11 36.57 -2.98
N GLN A 70 4.12 36.85 -3.80
CA GLN A 70 5.03 37.99 -3.66
C GLN A 70 4.77 39.00 -4.79
N ILE A 71 4.39 40.22 -4.41
CA ILE A 71 4.27 41.34 -5.35
C ILE A 71 5.55 42.15 -5.25
N VAL A 72 6.47 41.95 -6.19
CA VAL A 72 7.71 42.73 -6.31
C VAL A 72 7.69 43.39 -7.68
N GLU A 73 7.67 44.73 -7.69
CA GLU A 73 7.83 45.58 -8.88
C GLU A 73 7.04 45.11 -10.12
N ALA A 74 5.75 45.44 -10.16
CA ALA A 74 4.81 45.19 -11.28
C ALA A 74 4.68 43.73 -11.80
N THR A 75 5.49 42.80 -11.29
CA THR A 75 5.55 41.40 -11.75
C THR A 75 5.04 40.48 -10.65
N GLU A 76 4.00 39.71 -10.96
CA GLU A 76 3.47 38.73 -10.02
C GLU A 76 4.38 37.50 -9.95
N SER A 77 4.94 37.27 -8.76
CA SER A 77 5.75 36.08 -8.46
C SER A 77 5.17 35.33 -7.27
N TRP A 78 5.39 34.02 -7.21
CA TRP A 78 4.91 33.15 -6.15
C TRP A 78 6.06 32.38 -5.56
N LYS A 79 6.13 32.36 -4.23
CA LYS A 79 7.03 31.51 -3.48
C LYS A 79 6.28 30.23 -3.12
N ILE A 80 6.79 29.09 -3.57
CA ILE A 80 6.18 27.78 -3.36
C ILE A 80 7.14 26.93 -2.54
N ASN A 81 6.64 26.32 -1.46
CA ASN A 81 7.39 25.37 -0.65
C ASN A 81 6.73 23.99 -0.78
N CYS A 82 7.46 23.08 -1.41
CA CYS A 82 7.09 21.68 -1.52
C CYS A 82 7.75 20.93 -0.36
N SER A 83 6.96 20.25 0.47
CA SER A 83 7.49 19.47 1.60
C SER A 83 6.90 18.08 1.69
N THR A 84 7.58 17.16 2.38
CA THR A 84 7.11 15.80 2.60
C THR A 84 7.40 15.31 4.01
N ASN A 85 6.55 14.41 4.51
CA ASN A 85 6.82 13.67 5.74
C ASN A 85 7.74 12.45 5.54
N CYS A 86 8.13 12.12 4.31
CA CYS A 86 9.13 11.08 4.03
C CYS A 86 10.48 11.42 4.71
N ALA A 87 11.07 10.45 5.40
CA ALA A 87 12.30 10.68 6.19
C ALA A 87 13.52 10.98 5.30
N ALA A 88 13.66 10.29 4.18
CA ALA A 88 14.74 10.44 3.21
C ALA A 88 14.17 10.25 1.80
N PRO A 89 13.64 11.32 1.17
CA PRO A 89 13.14 11.24 -0.20
C PRO A 89 14.29 11.02 -1.19
N ASP A 90 14.05 10.19 -2.20
CA ASP A 90 14.98 9.92 -3.30
C ASP A 90 15.06 11.14 -4.24
N MET A 91 13.90 11.77 -4.48
CA MET A 91 13.75 12.93 -5.35
C MET A 91 12.57 13.78 -4.89
N GLY A 92 12.62 15.07 -5.16
CA GLY A 92 11.48 15.96 -5.02
C GLY A 92 11.61 17.23 -5.83
N GLY A 93 10.47 17.82 -6.20
CA GLY A 93 10.41 18.98 -7.07
C GLY A 93 9.01 19.60 -7.17
N LEU A 94 8.96 20.70 -7.93
CA LEU A 94 7.74 21.42 -8.29
C LEU A 94 7.54 21.29 -9.79
N GLU A 95 6.36 20.91 -10.26
CA GLU A 95 5.92 20.99 -11.65
C GLU A 95 4.95 22.14 -11.85
N THR A 96 5.22 22.95 -12.86
CA THR A 96 4.39 24.10 -13.23
C THR A 96 4.73 24.54 -14.66
N PRO A 97 3.79 25.12 -15.43
CA PRO A 97 4.04 25.54 -16.81
C PRO A 97 5.00 26.73 -16.92
N THR A 98 5.15 27.50 -15.85
CA THR A 98 5.92 28.74 -15.85
C THR A 98 7.35 28.53 -15.35
N ASN A 99 8.25 29.45 -15.68
CA ASN A 99 9.63 29.40 -15.22
C ASN A 99 9.72 29.46 -13.70
N LYS A 100 10.53 28.58 -13.13
CA LYS A 100 10.78 28.44 -11.69
C LYS A 100 12.27 28.47 -11.39
N ILE A 101 12.63 29.00 -10.24
CA ILE A 101 14.00 29.00 -9.70
C ILE A 101 13.96 28.36 -8.32
N MET A 102 14.83 27.39 -8.04
CA MET A 102 14.97 26.84 -6.69
C MET A 102 15.77 27.82 -5.83
N LEU A 103 15.19 28.22 -4.70
CA LEU A 103 15.80 29.17 -3.77
C LEU A 103 16.60 28.45 -2.68
N GLU A 104 16.00 27.42 -2.11
CA GLU A 104 16.54 26.72 -0.94
C GLU A 104 16.02 25.28 -0.90
N GLU A 105 16.80 24.37 -0.31
CA GLU A 105 16.39 23.00 -0.05
C GLU A 105 16.91 22.51 1.30
N HIS A 106 16.14 21.61 1.91
CA HIS A 106 16.59 20.91 3.10
C HIS A 106 17.81 20.02 2.76
N PRO A 107 18.83 19.89 3.64
CA PRO A 107 19.99 19.04 3.38
C PRO A 107 19.67 17.57 3.08
N GLN A 108 18.53 17.07 3.60
CA GLN A 108 18.03 15.71 3.35
C GLN A 108 16.93 15.68 2.27
N GLY A 109 16.71 16.78 1.55
CA GLY A 109 15.70 16.88 0.49
C GLY A 109 14.24 16.88 0.94
N LYS A 110 13.95 16.93 2.25
CA LYS A 110 12.57 16.86 2.80
C LYS A 110 11.65 18.01 2.42
N TRP A 111 12.22 19.15 2.05
CA TRP A 111 11.48 20.26 1.48
C TRP A 111 12.36 21.04 0.52
N LYS A 112 11.71 21.73 -0.43
CA LYS A 112 12.33 22.58 -1.43
C LYS A 112 11.47 23.81 -1.65
N GLN A 113 12.12 24.97 -1.71
CA GLN A 113 11.46 26.25 -1.94
C GLN A 113 11.81 26.77 -3.33
N PHE A 114 10.78 27.23 -4.05
CA PHE A 114 10.87 27.74 -5.41
C PHE A 114 10.29 29.15 -5.49
N LEU A 115 10.84 29.95 -6.38
CA LEU A 115 10.24 31.19 -6.87
C LEU A 115 9.73 30.95 -8.29
N VAL A 116 8.45 31.20 -8.52
CA VAL A 116 7.83 31.14 -9.84
C VAL A 116 7.46 32.55 -10.24
N SER A 117 7.96 33.02 -11.38
CA SER A 117 7.72 34.37 -11.89
C SER A 117 6.69 34.35 -13.02
N ASN A 118 6.11 35.51 -13.36
CA ASN A 118 5.11 35.63 -14.44
C ASN A 118 3.89 34.72 -14.23
N VAL A 119 3.43 34.62 -12.99
CA VAL A 119 2.31 33.75 -12.64
C VAL A 119 1.01 34.38 -13.15
N SER A 120 0.25 33.60 -13.91
CA SER A 120 -1.09 33.96 -14.37
C SER A 120 -2.14 33.39 -13.41
N LYS A 121 -3.41 33.83 -13.53
CA LYS A 121 -4.49 33.34 -12.66
C LYS A 121 -4.75 31.84 -12.77
N ASP A 122 -4.40 31.23 -13.91
CA ASP A 122 -4.66 29.81 -14.21
C ASP A 122 -3.42 28.93 -14.01
N THR A 123 -2.33 29.49 -13.46
CA THR A 123 -1.11 28.73 -13.21
C THR A 123 -1.33 27.75 -12.06
N VAL A 124 -1.11 26.46 -12.33
CA VAL A 124 -1.19 25.38 -11.35
C VAL A 124 0.22 24.97 -10.89
N PHE A 125 0.33 24.59 -9.63
CA PHE A 125 1.55 24.11 -8.98
C PHE A 125 1.33 22.68 -8.51
N PHE A 126 2.20 21.75 -8.92
CA PHE A 126 2.18 20.37 -8.44
C PHE A 126 3.51 20.03 -7.78
N CYS A 127 3.51 19.78 -6.47
CA CYS A 127 4.69 19.29 -5.79
C CYS A 127 4.74 17.77 -5.89
N HIS A 128 5.92 17.20 -6.12
CA HIS A 128 6.09 15.75 -6.12
C HIS A 128 7.29 15.34 -5.30
N PHE A 129 7.19 14.17 -4.68
CA PHE A 129 8.28 13.49 -4.02
C PHE A 129 8.26 12.00 -4.34
N THR A 130 9.45 11.42 -4.47
CA THR A 130 9.66 9.99 -4.59
C THR A 130 10.33 9.48 -3.32
N CYS A 131 9.74 8.47 -2.69
CA CYS A 131 10.23 7.87 -1.46
C CYS A 131 10.20 6.35 -1.62
N SER A 132 11.34 5.68 -1.46
CA SER A 132 11.46 4.23 -1.61
C SER A 132 10.90 3.73 -2.95
N GLY A 133 11.16 4.49 -4.03
CA GLY A 133 10.68 4.18 -5.38
C GLY A 133 9.19 4.42 -5.64
N LYS A 134 8.43 4.96 -4.68
CA LYS A 134 7.02 5.37 -4.87
C LYS A 134 6.93 6.87 -4.97
N GLN A 135 6.26 7.38 -6.00
CA GLN A 135 6.03 8.82 -6.19
C GLN A 135 4.62 9.20 -5.74
N HIS A 136 4.51 10.31 -5.01
CA HIS A 136 3.26 11.00 -4.73
C HIS A 136 3.36 12.46 -5.17
N SER A 137 2.22 13.05 -5.49
CA SER A 137 2.10 14.43 -5.90
C SER A 137 0.87 15.05 -5.27
N GLU A 138 0.97 16.33 -4.95
CA GLU A 138 -0.11 17.20 -4.49
C GLU A 138 -0.14 18.44 -5.39
#